data_AF-A0A4R0WK81-F1
#
_entry.id   AF-A0A4R0WK81-F1
#
_cell.length_a   1.000
_cell.length_b   1.000
_cell.length_c   1.000
_cell.angle_alpha   90.00
_cell.angle_beta   90.00
_cell.angle_gamma   90.00
#
_symmetry.space_group_name_H-M   'P 1'
#
loop_
_entity.id
_entity.type
_entity.pdbx_description
1 polymer ?
#
loop_
_entity_poly.entity_id
_entity_poly.type
_entity_poly.pdbx_seq_one_letter_code
_entity_poly.pdbx_strand_id
1 'polypeptide(L)'
;NEINMTPLVDVMLVLLIVFMVTIPVIRHAVKIDLPHASSQKEETKPAQVTVSIDADGNVLWDEQKISDAALQAKIADAAQQNPQPELHLNADRKVAYE
;
A
#
# COMPACT_ATOMS: atom_id res chain seq x y z
N ASN A 1 -51.62 -52.82 34.78
CA ASN A 1 -50.65 -52.68 33.68
C ASN A 1 -49.67 -51.59 34.11
N GLU A 2 -48.56 -51.97 34.72
CA GLU A 2 -47.53 -51.04 35.18
C GLU A 2 -46.82 -50.52 33.92
N ILE A 3 -46.96 -49.24 33.61
CA ILE A 3 -46.22 -48.65 32.50
C ILE A 3 -44.75 -48.65 32.92
N ASN A 4 -43.92 -49.37 32.17
CA ASN A 4 -42.48 -49.33 32.36
C ASN A 4 -42.01 -47.88 32.22
N MET A 5 -41.66 -47.25 33.34
CA MET A 5 -41.18 -45.86 33.38
C MET A 5 -39.73 -45.75 32.91
N THR A 6 -38.95 -46.83 32.99
CA THR A 6 -37.52 -46.85 32.65
C THR A 6 -37.23 -46.47 31.20
N PRO A 7 -37.95 -47.00 30.18
CA PRO A 7 -37.77 -46.57 28.80
C PRO A 7 -38.30 -45.14 28.55
N LEU A 8 -39.32 -44.70 29.28
CA LEU A 8 -39.92 -43.37 29.11
C LEU A 8 -38.96 -42.27 29.55
N VAL A 9 -38.29 -42.46 30.70
CA VAL A 9 -37.30 -41.51 31.22
C VAL A 9 -36.09 -41.40 30.30
N ASP A 10 -35.65 -42.51 29.71
CA ASP A 10 -34.53 -42.54 28.76
C ASP A 10 -34.84 -41.74 27.48
N VAL A 11 -36.02 -41.95 26.89
CA VAL A 11 -36.47 -41.19 25.72
C VAL A 11 -36.58 -39.69 26.03
N MET A 12 -37.10 -39.33 27.20
CA MET A 12 -37.17 -37.94 27.64
C MET A 12 -35.78 -37.32 27.81
N LEU A 13 -34.83 -38.06 28.39
CA LEU A 13 -33.44 -37.61 28.57
C LEU A 13 -32.74 -37.39 27.22
N VAL A 14 -32.91 -38.31 26.28
CA VAL A 14 -32.36 -38.19 24.92
C VAL A 14 -32.86 -36.93 24.24
N LEU A 15 -34.15 -36.61 24.37
CA LEU A 15 -34.72 -35.37 23.81
C LEU A 15 -34.11 -34.12 24.44
N LEU A 16 -33.87 -34.11 25.75
CA LEU A 16 -33.21 -32.99 26.44
C LEU A 16 -31.77 -32.79 25.96
N ILE A 17 -31.03 -33.87 25.75
CA ILE A 17 -29.65 -33.82 25.23
C ILE A 17 -29.63 -33.26 23.80
N VAL A 18 -30.57 -33.69 22.95
CA VAL A 18 -30.71 -33.13 21.59
C VAL A 18 -30.99 -31.63 21.65
N PHE A 19 -31.95 -31.18 22.47
CA PHE A 19 -32.21 -29.75 22.64
C PHE A 19 -30.99 -28.98 23.14
N MET A 20 -30.25 -29.53 24.11
CA MET A 20 -29.04 -28.91 24.67
C MET A 20 -27.92 -28.75 23.63
N VAL A 21 -27.74 -29.72 22.74
CA VAL A 21 -26.67 -29.72 21.72
C VAL A 21 -27.02 -28.89 20.49
N THR A 22 -28.31 -28.63 20.22
CA THR A 22 -28.75 -27.94 18.99
C THR A 22 -28.43 -26.44 18.93
N ILE A 23 -27.81 -25.82 19.95
CA ILE A 23 -27.35 -24.42 19.87
C ILE A 23 -26.05 -24.39 19.08
N PRO A 24 -26.05 -23.99 17.80
CA PRO A 24 -24.83 -23.93 17.03
C PRO A 24 -23.95 -22.83 17.60
N VAL A 25 -22.68 -23.14 17.87
CA VAL A 25 -21.68 -22.14 18.22
C VAL A 25 -21.37 -21.36 16.94
N ILE A 26 -22.20 -20.36 16.63
CA ILE A 26 -21.91 -19.37 15.59
C ILE A 26 -20.77 -18.49 16.11
N ARG A 27 -19.54 -18.91 15.82
CA ARG A 27 -18.37 -18.06 15.97
C ARG A 27 -18.28 -17.20 14.73
N HIS A 28 -18.99 -16.07 14.72
CA HIS A 28 -18.52 -14.93 13.94
C HIS A 28 -17.35 -14.31 14.68
N ALA A 29 -16.22 -15.02 14.67
CA ALA A 29 -14.94 -14.38 14.88
C ALA A 29 -14.67 -13.55 13.62
N VAL A 30 -15.32 -12.39 13.53
CA VAL A 30 -14.81 -11.34 12.66
C VAL A 30 -13.43 -11.06 13.24
N LYS A 31 -12.37 -11.51 12.54
CA LYS A 31 -11.04 -10.94 12.73
C LYS A 31 -11.21 -9.46 12.39
N ILE A 32 -11.50 -8.67 13.41
CA ILE A 32 -11.30 -7.23 13.31
C ILE A 32 -9.79 -7.12 13.42
N ASP A 33 -9.14 -7.21 12.27
CA ASP A 33 -7.82 -6.64 12.11
C ASP A 33 -8.01 -5.16 12.40
N LEU A 34 -7.74 -4.76 13.64
CA LEU A 34 -7.57 -3.35 13.93
C LEU A 34 -6.53 -2.88 12.91
N PRO A 35 -6.83 -1.90 12.04
CA PRO A 35 -5.79 -1.30 11.25
C PRO A 35 -4.82 -0.74 12.28
N HIS A 36 -3.70 -1.45 12.47
CA HIS A 36 -2.55 -0.83 13.07
C HIS A 36 -2.36 0.40 12.20
N ALA A 37 -2.51 1.58 12.80
CA ALA A 37 -1.94 2.78 12.23
C ALA A 37 -0.46 2.43 12.12
N SER A 38 -0.09 1.90 10.96
CA SER A 38 1.28 1.81 10.57
C SER A 38 1.68 3.27 10.61
N SER A 39 2.42 3.65 11.65
CA SER A 39 3.40 4.71 11.52
C SER A 39 4.46 4.17 10.54
N GLN A 40 4.01 3.80 9.33
CA GLN A 40 4.85 3.77 8.17
C GLN A 40 5.20 5.24 8.08
N LYS A 41 6.43 5.55 8.49
CA LYS A 41 7.04 6.81 8.14
C LYS A 41 6.71 6.99 6.66
N GLU A 42 5.87 7.97 6.36
CA GLU A 42 5.43 8.22 5.00
C GLU A 42 6.72 8.24 4.18
N GLU A 43 6.91 7.23 3.32
CA GLU A 43 8.14 7.16 2.53
C GLU A 43 8.07 8.37 1.64
N THR A 44 8.75 9.44 2.06
CA THR A 44 8.85 10.68 1.31
C THR A 44 9.49 10.27 0.00
N LYS A 45 8.68 10.12 -1.04
CA LYS A 45 9.18 9.77 -2.35
C LYS A 45 10.21 10.84 -2.71
N PRO A 46 11.43 10.46 -3.14
CA PRO A 46 12.39 11.44 -3.62
C PRO A 46 11.71 12.29 -4.69
N ALA A 47 11.92 13.60 -4.62
CA ALA A 47 11.42 14.48 -5.66
C ALA A 47 12.02 14.05 -7.01
N GLN A 48 11.27 14.20 -8.10
CA GLN A 48 11.79 13.94 -9.44
C GLN A 48 12.18 15.27 -10.08
N VAL A 49 13.36 15.31 -10.69
CA VAL A 49 13.85 16.44 -11.46
C VAL A 49 14.01 15.99 -12.90
N THR A 50 13.42 16.73 -13.84
CA THR A 50 13.55 16.43 -15.27
C THR A 50 14.50 17.42 -15.94
N VAL A 51 15.60 16.92 -16.47
CA VAL A 51 16.50 17.68 -17.34
C VAL A 51 16.20 17.29 -18.78
N SER A 52 15.80 18.26 -19.59
CA SER A 52 15.50 18.03 -21.00
C SER A 52 16.41 18.85 -21.91
N ILE A 53 16.70 18.32 -23.10
CA ILE A 53 17.44 19.05 -24.14
C ILE A 53 16.49 19.22 -25.32
N ASP A 54 16.21 20.47 -25.69
CA ASP A 54 15.38 20.78 -26.85
C ASP A 54 16.14 20.60 -28.17
N ALA A 55 15.42 20.66 -29.29
CA ALA A 55 16.00 20.54 -30.63
C ALA A 55 16.94 21.69 -30.99
N ASP A 56 16.87 22.82 -30.28
CA ASP A 56 17.73 23.99 -30.45
C ASP A 56 18.99 23.91 -29.56
N GLY A 57 19.17 22.81 -28.83
CA GLY A 57 20.31 22.56 -27.93
C GLY A 57 20.23 23.27 -26.59
N ASN A 58 19.09 23.87 -26.24
CA ASN A 58 18.92 24.49 -24.93
C ASN A 58 18.60 23.45 -23.87
N VAL A 59 19.15 23.67 -22.68
CA VAL A 59 18.86 22.86 -21.50
C VAL A 59 17.64 23.41 -20.78
N LEU A 60 16.71 22.52 -20.47
CA LEU A 60 15.54 22.78 -19.65
C LEU A 60 15.63 21.99 -18.35
N TRP A 61 15.31 22.65 -17.24
CA TRP A 61 15.15 22.06 -15.92
C TRP A 61 13.68 22.19 -15.52
N ASP A 62 12.97 21.07 -15.39
CA ASP A 62 11.53 21.04 -15.11
C ASP A 62 10.75 22.00 -16.04
N GLU A 63 10.99 21.86 -17.35
CA GLU A 63 10.41 22.68 -18.43
C GLU A 63 10.84 24.17 -18.43
N GLN A 64 11.74 24.58 -17.54
CA GLN A 64 12.28 25.94 -17.51
C GLN A 64 13.65 26.00 -18.20
N LYS A 65 13.79 26.86 -19.20
CA LYS A 65 15.09 27.10 -19.85
C LYS A 65 16.08 27.68 -18.84
N ILE A 66 17.22 27.03 -18.70
CA ILE A 66 18.31 27.45 -17.83
C ILE A 66 19.62 27.53 -18.61
N SER A 67 20.59 28.30 -18.10
CA SER A 67 21.95 28.30 -18.64
C SER A 67 22.76 27.13 -18.08
N ASP A 68 23.82 26.74 -18.79
CA ASP A 68 24.72 25.65 -18.40
C ASP A 68 25.37 25.89 -17.03
N ALA A 69 25.73 27.15 -16.73
CA ALA A 69 26.24 27.53 -15.41
C ALA A 69 25.20 27.33 -14.30
N ALA A 70 23.92 27.61 -14.58
CA ALA A 70 22.83 27.39 -13.64
C ALA A 70 22.47 25.90 -13.49
N LEU A 71 22.69 25.09 -14.54
CA LEU A 71 22.51 23.64 -14.48
C LEU A 71 23.45 23.01 -13.45
N GLN A 72 24.74 23.36 -13.50
CA GLN A 72 25.72 22.80 -12.56
C GLN A 72 25.39 23.14 -11.11
N ALA A 73 24.94 24.38 -10.85
CA ALA A 73 24.49 24.80 -9.53
C ALA A 73 23.24 24.00 -9.08
N LYS A 74 22.23 23.88 -9.93
CA LYS A 74 20.99 23.14 -9.62
C LYS A 74 21.23 21.65 -9.39
N ILE A 75 22.13 21.01 -10.15
CA ILE A 75 22.51 19.61 -9.92
C ILE A 75 23.22 19.46 -8.57
N ALA A 76 24.14 20.37 -8.24
CA ALA A 76 24.84 20.33 -6.96
C ALA A 76 23.86 20.53 -5.77
N ASP A 77 22.91 21.45 -5.90
CA ASP A 77 21.87 21.69 -4.90
C ASP A 77 20.93 20.47 -4.77
N ALA A 78 20.52 19.87 -5.88
CA ALA A 78 19.71 18.66 -5.89
C ALA A 78 20.44 17.47 -5.23
N ALA A 79 21.74 17.31 -5.50
CA ALA A 79 22.55 16.23 -4.91
C ALA A 79 22.71 16.35 -3.38
N GLN A 80 22.50 17.54 -2.80
CA GLN A 80 22.57 17.76 -1.35
C GLN A 80 21.22 17.50 -0.64
N GLN A 81 20.12 17.32 -1.37
CA GLN A 81 18.80 17.07 -0.78
C GLN A 81 18.70 15.64 -0.23
N ASN A 82 17.93 15.46 0.84
CA ASN A 82 17.69 14.15 1.45
C ASN A 82 16.20 13.98 1.76
N PRO A 83 15.46 13.07 1.10
CA PRO A 83 15.94 12.09 0.12
C PRO A 83 16.47 12.74 -1.17
N GLN A 84 17.53 12.17 -1.74
CA GLN A 84 18.12 12.67 -2.99
C GLN A 84 17.11 12.52 -4.14
N PRO A 85 16.80 13.60 -4.87
CA PRO A 85 15.87 13.56 -5.97
C PRO A 85 16.38 12.69 -7.13
N GLU A 86 15.47 12.00 -7.80
CA GLU A 86 15.76 11.23 -9.01
C GLU A 86 15.89 12.17 -10.21
N LEU A 87 16.96 12.02 -10.99
CA LEU A 87 17.21 12.83 -12.18
C LEU A 87 16.77 12.08 -13.44
N HIS A 88 15.77 12.61 -14.13
CA HIS A 88 15.28 12.08 -15.41
C HIS A 88 15.85 12.91 -16.55
N LEU A 89 16.63 12.29 -17.44
CA LEU A 89 17.18 12.94 -18.62
C LEU A 89 16.32 12.64 -19.85
N ASN A 90 15.67 13.66 -20.41
CA ASN A 90 14.90 13.58 -21.64
C ASN A 90 15.62 14.32 -22.77
N ALA A 91 16.33 13.59 -23.62
CA ALA A 91 16.78 14.15 -24.89
C ALA A 91 15.67 13.91 -25.94
N ASP A 92 15.20 14.97 -26.60
CA ASP A 92 14.29 14.80 -27.74
C ASP A 92 14.96 13.88 -28.78
N ARG A 93 14.20 12.95 -29.36
CA ARG A 93 14.68 12.01 -30.40
C ARG A 93 15.22 12.71 -31.66
N LYS A 94 15.02 14.02 -31.80
CA LYS A 94 15.57 14.85 -32.88
C LYS A 94 16.90 15.54 -32.56
N VAL A 95 17.44 15.43 -31.34
CA VAL A 95 18.75 16.04 -31.03
C VAL A 95 19.82 15.30 -31.83
N ALA A 96 20.44 16.01 -32.79
CA ALA A 96 21.53 15.49 -33.57
C ALA A 96 22.71 15.16 -32.63
N TYR A 97 23.20 13.93 -32.72
CA TYR A 97 24.46 13.55 -32.10
C TYR A 97 25.58 14.19 -32.92
N GLU A 98 26.18 15.27 -32.42
CA GLU A 98 27.48 15.77 -32.89
C GLU A 98 28.60 15.23 -32.00
#